data_AF-A0A9D5FRA0-F1
#
_entry.id   AF-A0A9D5FRA0-F1
#
_cell.length_a   1.000
_cell.length_b   1.000
_cell.length_c   1.000
_cell.angle_alpha   90.00
_cell.angle_beta   90.00
_cell.angle_gamma   90.00
#
_symmetry.space_group_name_H-M   'P 1'
#
loop_
_entity.id
_entity.type
_entity.pdbx_description
1 polymer ?
#
loop_
_entity_poly.entity_id
_entity_poly.type
_entity_poly.pdbx_seq_one_letter_code
_entity_poly.pdbx_strand_id
1 'polypeptide(L)'
;MKKVILLLVMVMSTIFSFAQDETRIKNLKEQKEILSLTTKLNKLQLDYEKEKVNNVELSKKAADINAEANIATTEFNTTNASSTVKDAKTTIKRLKEAKSINKKLAKSQKKLNCFEKKIAKIKARLDDLDKKIKFVEQ
;
A
#
# COMPACT_ATOMS: atom_id res chain seq x y z
N MET A 1 -5.59 14.39 14.03
CA MET A 1 -4.12 14.36 13.79
C MET A 1 -3.48 15.34 14.75
N LYS A 2 -2.70 14.92 15.77
CA LYS A 2 -1.60 15.73 16.36
C LYS A 2 -0.85 15.15 17.59
N LYS A 3 -1.20 13.99 18.19
CA LYS A 3 -0.41 13.51 19.36
C LYS A 3 -0.05 12.02 19.44
N VAL A 4 -0.40 11.18 18.46
CA VAL A 4 -0.20 9.71 18.59
C VAL A 4 0.98 9.18 17.75
N ILE A 5 1.77 10.03 17.09
CA ILE A 5 2.87 9.57 16.20
C ILE A 5 4.26 9.71 16.83
N LEU A 6 4.40 10.20 18.07
CA LEU A 6 5.72 10.48 18.65
C LEU A 6 5.90 9.91 20.06
N LEU A 7 5.60 8.62 20.22
CA LEU A 7 5.87 7.87 21.45
C LEU A 7 6.58 6.52 21.17
N LEU A 8 7.37 6.44 20.09
CA LEU A 8 8.12 5.23 19.73
C LEU A 8 9.61 5.27 20.11
N VAL A 9 10.08 6.25 20.89
CA VAL A 9 11.52 6.43 21.19
C VAL A 9 11.87 6.37 22.69
N MET A 10 10.91 6.22 23.62
CA MET A 10 11.22 6.46 25.04
C MET A 10 10.93 5.31 26.01
N VAL A 11 11.38 4.09 25.69
CA VAL A 11 11.57 3.04 26.73
C VAL A 11 12.80 2.19 26.39
N MET A 12 14.00 2.73 26.61
CA MET A 12 15.25 1.95 26.63
C MET A 12 16.08 2.45 27.81
N SER A 13 15.58 2.23 29.02
CA SER A 13 16.31 2.53 30.24
C SER A 13 15.88 1.59 31.37
N THR A 14 16.26 0.31 31.29
CA THR A 14 16.37 -0.56 32.47
C THR A 14 17.53 -1.55 32.32
N ILE A 15 18.68 -1.10 32.81
CA ILE A 15 19.68 -1.80 33.63
C ILE A 15 19.96 -3.28 33.28
N PHE A 16 21.17 -3.50 32.75
CA PHE A 16 21.84 -4.79 32.69
C PHE A 16 22.28 -5.24 34.08
N SER A 17 21.71 -6.31 34.61
CA SER A 17 22.32 -7.14 35.65
C SER A 17 22.21 -8.61 35.22
N PHE A 18 23.30 -9.35 35.14
CA PHE A 18 23.31 -10.72 34.58
C PHE A 18 22.86 -11.74 35.64
N ALA A 19 21.60 -12.15 35.61
CA ALA A 19 21.11 -13.35 36.28
C ALA A 19 20.11 -14.04 35.33
N GLN A 20 20.37 -15.31 35.01
CA GLN A 20 19.57 -16.09 34.05
C GLN A 20 18.22 -16.46 34.70
N ASP A 21 17.22 -15.63 34.48
CA ASP A 21 15.83 -15.91 34.83
C ASP A 21 15.04 -16.19 33.54
N GLU A 22 14.33 -17.31 33.46
CA GLU A 22 13.60 -17.75 32.27
C GLU A 22 12.56 -16.71 31.82
N THR A 23 12.00 -16.00 32.80
CA THR A 23 11.10 -14.85 32.64
C THR A 23 11.75 -13.69 31.87
N ARG A 24 13.00 -13.33 32.19
CA ARG A 24 13.76 -12.29 31.46
C ARG A 24 14.06 -12.70 30.04
N ILE A 25 14.42 -13.96 29.81
CA ILE A 25 14.68 -14.46 28.45
C ILE A 25 13.40 -14.40 27.61
N LYS A 26 12.24 -14.75 28.18
CA LYS A 26 10.94 -14.65 27.52
C LYS A 26 10.58 -13.19 27.17
N ASN A 27 10.72 -12.27 28.14
CA ASN A 27 10.46 -10.84 27.91
C ASN A 27 11.35 -10.25 26.83
N LEU A 28 12.65 -10.58 26.81
CA LEU A 28 13.57 -10.13 25.75
C LEU A 28 13.19 -10.67 24.36
N LYS A 29 12.70 -11.91 24.27
CA LYS A 29 12.19 -12.48 23.00
C LYS A 29 10.96 -11.73 22.51
N GLU A 30 10.01 -11.43 23.40
CA GLU A 30 8.78 -10.69 23.07
C GLU A 30 9.10 -9.24 22.65
N GLN A 31 10.00 -8.55 23.36
CA GLN A 31 10.48 -7.22 22.96
C GLN A 31 11.14 -7.21 21.57
N LYS A 32 11.97 -8.22 21.27
CA LYS A 32 12.58 -8.38 19.94
C LYS A 32 11.53 -8.60 18.85
N GLU A 33 10.48 -9.37 19.13
CA GLU A 33 9.38 -9.58 18.21
C GLU A 33 8.59 -8.29 17.96
N ILE A 34 8.25 -7.54 19.01
CA ILE A 34 7.58 -6.23 18.92
C ILE A 34 8.39 -5.26 18.06
N LEU A 35 9.72 -5.17 18.29
CA LEU A 35 10.60 -4.31 17.50
C LEU A 35 10.61 -4.73 16.02
N SER A 36 10.67 -6.04 15.74
CA SER A 36 10.62 -6.57 14.38
C SER A 36 9.30 -6.27 13.68
N LEU A 37 8.17 -6.48 14.36
CA LEU A 37 6.83 -6.22 13.84
C LEU A 37 6.60 -4.72 13.61
N THR A 38 7.07 -3.87 14.51
CA THR A 38 7.01 -2.40 14.36
C THR A 38 7.82 -1.94 13.16
N THR A 39 9.04 -2.48 12.98
CA THR A 39 9.87 -2.17 11.80
C THR A 39 9.16 -2.59 10.50
N LYS A 40 8.57 -3.78 10.48
CA LYS A 40 7.78 -4.27 9.32
C LYS A 40 6.55 -3.40 9.06
N LEU A 41 5.87 -2.96 10.11
CA LEU A 41 4.71 -2.06 10.02
C LEU A 41 5.09 -0.74 9.37
N ASN A 42 6.17 -0.10 9.84
CA ASN A 42 6.65 1.16 9.30
C ASN A 42 7.01 1.04 7.81
N LYS A 43 7.72 -0.04 7.44
CA LYS A 43 8.05 -0.29 6.03
C LYS A 43 6.78 -0.47 5.17
N LEU A 44 5.81 -1.24 5.65
CA LEU A 44 4.53 -1.44 4.94
C LEU A 44 3.73 -0.15 4.80
N GLN A 45 3.73 0.72 5.81
CA GLN A 45 3.06 2.02 5.74
C GLN A 45 3.73 2.94 4.72
N LEU A 46 5.07 2.96 4.67
CA LEU A 46 5.80 3.72 3.64
C LEU A 46 5.49 3.20 2.23
N ASP A 47 5.50 1.88 2.02
CA ASP A 47 5.17 1.28 0.74
C ASP A 47 3.70 1.50 0.34
N TYR A 48 2.79 1.52 1.32
CA TYR A 48 1.37 1.84 1.11
C TYR A 48 1.18 3.28 0.65
N GLU A 49 1.83 4.27 1.28
CA GLU A 49 1.71 5.68 0.87
C GLU A 49 2.33 5.91 -0.52
N LYS A 50 3.47 5.28 -0.82
CA LYS A 50 4.04 5.30 -2.18
C LYS A 50 3.07 4.74 -3.22
N GLU A 51 2.41 3.62 -2.90
CA GLU A 51 1.43 3.02 -3.80
C GLU A 51 0.17 3.88 -3.94
N LYS A 52 -0.26 4.61 -2.90
CA LYS A 52 -1.39 5.56 -3.00
C LYS A 52 -1.08 6.68 -3.98
N VAL A 53 0.12 7.25 -3.92
CA VAL A 53 0.56 8.27 -4.87
C VAL A 53 0.55 7.72 -6.30
N ASN A 54 1.11 6.53 -6.51
CA ASN A 54 1.07 5.85 -7.81
C ASN A 54 -0.38 5.58 -8.28
N ASN A 55 -1.27 5.19 -7.37
CA ASN A 55 -2.67 4.93 -7.68
C ASN A 55 -3.41 6.19 -8.16
N VAL A 56 -3.17 7.32 -7.50
CA VAL A 56 -3.74 8.62 -7.89
C VAL A 56 -3.24 9.03 -9.27
N GLU A 57 -1.95 8.89 -9.54
CA GLU A 57 -1.37 9.20 -10.86
C GLU A 57 -1.96 8.30 -11.95
N LEU A 58 -2.08 7.00 -11.70
CA LEU A 58 -2.71 6.04 -12.61
C LEU A 58 -4.20 6.35 -12.82
N SER A 59 -4.90 6.80 -11.79
CA SER A 59 -6.33 7.16 -11.86
C SER A 59 -6.53 8.37 -12.77
N LYS A 60 -5.68 9.40 -12.63
CA LYS A 60 -5.71 10.57 -13.52
C LYS A 60 -5.41 10.17 -14.97
N LYS A 61 -4.33 9.44 -15.20
CA LYS A 61 -3.95 8.94 -16.53
C LYS A 61 -5.05 8.06 -17.16
N ALA A 62 -5.72 7.24 -16.36
CA ALA A 62 -6.84 6.43 -16.81
C ALA A 62 -8.01 7.29 -17.24
N ALA A 63 -8.38 8.31 -16.47
CA ALA A 63 -9.46 9.24 -16.82
C ALA A 63 -9.16 9.96 -18.15
N ASP A 64 -7.96 10.52 -18.30
CA ASP A 64 -7.55 11.26 -19.50
C ASP A 64 -7.59 10.36 -20.75
N ILE A 65 -6.94 9.19 -20.69
CA ILE A 65 -6.89 8.27 -21.84
C ILE A 65 -8.26 7.65 -22.15
N ASN A 66 -9.09 7.38 -21.14
CA ASN A 66 -10.44 6.89 -21.37
C ASN A 66 -11.31 7.95 -22.05
N ALA A 67 -11.15 9.24 -21.69
CA ALA A 67 -11.84 10.34 -22.38
C ALA A 67 -11.37 10.46 -23.84
N GLU A 68 -10.06 10.43 -24.10
CA GLU A 68 -9.52 10.43 -25.47
C GLU A 68 -9.99 9.24 -26.31
N ALA A 69 -10.03 8.05 -25.69
CA ALA A 69 -10.53 6.85 -26.36
C ALA A 69 -12.02 6.97 -26.69
N ASN A 70 -12.82 7.54 -25.79
CA ASN A 70 -14.26 7.75 -26.00
C ASN A 70 -14.51 8.74 -27.15
N ILE A 71 -13.78 9.86 -27.19
CA ILE A 71 -13.82 10.81 -28.31
C ILE A 71 -13.45 10.13 -29.63
N ALA A 72 -12.35 9.37 -29.65
CA ALA A 72 -11.92 8.67 -30.86
C ALA A 72 -12.91 7.60 -31.34
N THR A 73 -13.76 7.05 -30.46
CA THR A 73 -14.83 6.13 -30.87
C THR A 73 -16.05 6.82 -31.44
N THR A 74 -16.23 8.13 -31.24
CA THR A 74 -17.38 8.89 -31.74
C THR A 74 -17.10 9.69 -33.02
N GLU A 75 -15.83 9.98 -33.33
CA GLU A 75 -15.43 10.91 -34.38
C GLU A 75 -14.88 10.22 -35.65
N PHE A 76 -15.61 9.26 -36.21
CA PHE A 76 -15.20 8.63 -37.47
C PHE A 76 -15.49 9.53 -38.67
N ASN A 77 -14.49 9.79 -39.50
CA ASN A 77 -14.68 10.44 -40.78
C ASN A 77 -15.44 9.50 -41.75
N THR A 78 -16.50 10.02 -42.37
CA THR A 78 -17.32 9.30 -43.37
C THR A 78 -17.18 9.87 -44.79
N THR A 79 -16.31 10.86 -45.00
CA THR A 79 -16.08 11.52 -46.29
C THR A 79 -15.48 10.56 -47.31
N ASN A 80 -14.58 9.66 -46.90
CA ASN A 80 -14.09 8.58 -47.75
C ASN A 80 -13.54 7.39 -46.94
N ALA A 81 -13.48 6.22 -47.57
CA ALA A 81 -13.04 4.99 -46.92
C ALA A 81 -11.62 5.06 -46.33
N SER A 82 -10.69 5.77 -46.99
CA SER A 82 -9.30 5.89 -46.52
C SER A 82 -9.22 6.64 -45.19
N SER A 83 -9.95 7.74 -45.06
CA SER A 83 -10.06 8.52 -43.81
C SER A 83 -10.70 7.70 -42.69
N THR A 84 -11.78 6.97 -42.97
CA THR A 84 -12.41 6.06 -42.00
C THR A 84 -11.44 5.00 -41.47
N VAL A 85 -10.63 4.39 -42.34
CA VAL A 85 -9.62 3.39 -41.96
C VAL A 85 -8.53 4.00 -41.07
N LYS A 86 -8.10 5.24 -41.37
CA LYS A 86 -7.10 5.96 -40.56
C LYS A 86 -7.62 6.24 -39.15
N ASP A 87 -8.86 6.67 -39.04
CA ASP A 87 -9.50 6.93 -37.73
C ASP A 87 -9.65 5.63 -36.95
N ALA A 88 -10.16 4.56 -37.58
CA ALA A 88 -10.26 3.23 -36.97
C ALA A 88 -8.94 2.73 -36.38
N LYS A 89 -7.84 2.88 -37.13
CA LYS A 89 -6.50 2.49 -36.66
C LYS A 89 -6.08 3.30 -35.43
N THR A 90 -6.38 4.58 -35.42
CA THR A 90 -6.06 5.49 -34.32
C THR A 90 -6.90 5.17 -33.08
N THR A 91 -8.19 4.91 -33.25
CA THR A 91 -9.11 4.49 -32.19
C THR A 91 -8.68 3.16 -31.56
N ILE A 92 -8.28 2.16 -32.37
CA ILE A 92 -7.73 0.90 -31.86
C ILE A 92 -6.49 1.13 -31.00
N LYS A 93 -5.59 2.04 -31.40
CA LYS A 93 -4.39 2.36 -30.62
C LYS A 93 -4.75 2.96 -29.26
N ARG A 94 -5.64 3.95 -29.23
CA ARG A 94 -6.11 4.59 -27.99
C ARG A 94 -6.82 3.60 -27.07
N LEU A 95 -7.67 2.74 -27.61
CA LEU A 95 -8.34 1.68 -26.82
C LEU A 95 -7.35 0.69 -26.21
N LYS A 96 -6.26 0.33 -26.91
CA LYS A 96 -5.19 -0.52 -26.36
C LYS A 96 -4.44 0.16 -25.23
N GLU A 97 -4.14 1.45 -25.37
CA GLU A 97 -3.49 2.26 -24.33
C GLU A 97 -4.40 2.39 -23.09
N ALA A 98 -5.68 2.72 -23.28
CA ALA A 98 -6.70 2.76 -22.24
C ALA A 98 -6.76 1.44 -21.45
N LYS A 99 -6.86 0.31 -22.17
CA LYS A 99 -6.88 -1.03 -21.56
C LYS A 99 -5.62 -1.31 -20.72
N SER A 100 -4.45 -0.91 -21.20
CA SER A 100 -3.18 -1.11 -20.49
C SER A 100 -3.12 -0.30 -19.20
N ILE A 101 -3.51 0.97 -19.24
CA ILE A 101 -3.52 1.86 -18.07
C ILE A 101 -4.57 1.41 -17.04
N ASN A 102 -5.79 1.09 -17.47
CA ASN A 102 -6.83 0.54 -16.59
C ASN A 102 -6.37 -0.76 -15.90
N LYS A 103 -5.62 -1.62 -16.60
CA LYS A 103 -5.03 -2.83 -16.00
C LYS A 103 -3.98 -2.49 -14.94
N LYS A 104 -3.15 -1.47 -15.14
CA LYS A 104 -2.18 -0.99 -14.14
C LYS A 104 -2.89 -0.41 -12.91
N LEU A 105 -3.92 0.40 -13.12
CA LEU A 105 -4.74 0.97 -12.05
C LEU A 105 -5.38 -0.13 -11.19
N ALA A 106 -6.01 -1.13 -11.82
CA ALA A 106 -6.60 -2.26 -11.10
C ALA A 106 -5.57 -3.07 -10.29
N LYS A 107 -4.34 -3.23 -10.80
CA LYS A 107 -3.25 -3.88 -10.06
C LYS A 107 -2.82 -3.06 -8.84
N SER A 108 -2.70 -1.75 -9.01
CA SER A 108 -2.36 -0.82 -7.93
C SER A 108 -3.43 -0.85 -6.81
N GLN A 109 -4.71 -0.80 -7.17
CA GLN A 109 -5.83 -0.93 -6.21
C GLN A 109 -5.78 -2.27 -5.45
N LYS A 110 -5.53 -3.38 -6.13
CA LYS A 110 -5.34 -4.69 -5.47
C LYS A 110 -4.16 -4.69 -4.50
N LYS A 111 -3.07 -3.99 -4.83
CA LYS A 111 -1.88 -3.88 -3.98
C LYS A 111 -2.17 -3.06 -2.72
N LEU A 112 -2.91 -1.95 -2.83
CA LEU A 112 -3.39 -1.19 -1.69
C LEU A 112 -4.22 -2.05 -0.72
N ASN A 113 -5.20 -2.79 -1.24
CA ASN A 113 -6.02 -3.70 -0.41
C ASN A 113 -5.17 -4.78 0.27
N CYS A 114 -4.11 -5.27 -0.39
CA CYS A 114 -3.18 -6.23 0.21
C CYS A 114 -2.37 -5.62 1.35
N PHE A 115 -1.90 -4.38 1.18
CA PHE A 115 -1.21 -3.65 2.24
C PHE A 115 -2.10 -3.39 3.45
N GLU A 116 -3.34 -2.95 3.25
CA GLU A 116 -4.31 -2.72 4.33
C GLU A 116 -4.52 -3.99 5.15
N LYS A 117 -4.73 -5.14 4.49
CA LYS A 117 -4.84 -6.45 5.15
C LYS A 117 -3.59 -6.81 5.95
N LYS A 118 -2.39 -6.57 5.41
CA LYS A 118 -1.11 -6.87 6.09
C LYS A 118 -0.89 -5.95 7.29
N ILE A 119 -1.17 -4.66 7.14
CA ILE A 119 -1.10 -3.66 8.20
C ILE A 119 -2.04 -4.05 9.35
N ALA A 120 -3.30 -4.39 9.05
CA ALA A 120 -4.27 -4.84 10.05
C ALA A 120 -3.79 -6.09 10.81
N LYS A 121 -3.25 -7.09 10.09
CA LYS A 121 -2.69 -8.30 10.73
C LYS A 121 -1.51 -8.01 11.66
N ILE A 122 -0.60 -7.12 11.26
CA ILE A 122 0.54 -6.76 12.11
C ILE A 122 0.09 -5.99 13.35
N LYS A 123 -0.85 -5.05 13.18
CA LYS A 123 -1.45 -4.33 14.33
C LYS A 123 -2.10 -5.29 15.32
N ALA A 124 -2.92 -6.24 14.85
CA ALA A 124 -3.54 -7.24 15.71
C ALA A 124 -2.52 -8.11 16.47
N ARG A 125 -1.38 -8.46 15.83
CA ARG A 125 -0.30 -9.19 16.52
C ARG A 125 0.43 -8.35 17.56
N LEU A 126 0.68 -7.07 17.26
CA LEU A 126 1.26 -6.14 18.23
C LEU A 126 0.34 -5.98 19.44
N ASP A 127 -0.97 -5.87 19.23
CA ASP A 127 -1.96 -5.76 20.31
C ASP A 127 -2.02 -7.03 21.18
N ASP A 128 -1.85 -8.22 20.59
CA ASP A 128 -1.78 -9.50 21.35
C ASP A 128 -0.51 -9.60 22.21
N LEU A 129 0.63 -9.17 21.66
CA LEU A 129 1.90 -9.13 22.40
C LEU A 129 1.88 -8.10 23.53
N ASP A 130 1.32 -6.91 23.30
CA ASP A 130 1.20 -5.86 24.32
C ASP A 130 0.33 -6.31 25.52
N LYS A 131 -0.75 -7.05 25.26
CA LYS A 131 -1.59 -7.65 26.32
C LYS A 131 -0.82 -8.69 27.13
N LYS A 132 -0.01 -9.54 26.49
CA LYS A 132 0.78 -10.57 27.17
C LYS A 132 1.82 -9.98 28.12
N ILE A 133 2.51 -8.92 27.70
CA ILE A 133 3.50 -8.23 28.55
C ILE A 133 2.82 -7.65 29.79
N LYS A 134 1.67 -6.99 29.65
CA LYS A 134 0.90 -6.44 30.78
C LYS A 134 0.45 -7.50 31.80
N PHE A 135 0.24 -8.74 31.36
CA PHE A 135 -0.08 -9.87 32.25
C PHE A 135 1.13 -10.43 33.00
N VAL A 136 2.35 -10.20 32.51
CA VAL A 136 3.59 -10.69 33.13
C VAL A 136 4.17 -9.65 34.11
N GLU A 137 3.80 -8.37 33.98
CA GLU A 137 4.21 -7.28 34.88
C GLU A 137 3.27 -7.08 36.10
N GLN A 138 2.23 -7.91 36.25
CA GLN A 138 1.31 -7.94 37.42
C GLN A 138 1.67 -9.04 38.39
#